data_AF-A0A1L9NAL2-F1
#
_entry.id   AF-A0A1L9NAL2-F1
#
_cell.length_a   1.000
_cell.length_b   1.000
_cell.length_c   1.000
_cell.angle_alpha   90.00
_cell.angle_beta   90.00
_cell.angle_gamma   90.00
#
_symmetry.space_group_name_H-M   'P 1'
#
loop_
_entity.id
_entity.type
_entity.pdbx_description
1 polymer ?
#
loop_
_entity_poly.entity_id
_entity_poly.type
_entity_poly.pdbx_seq_one_letter_code
_entity_poly.pdbx_strand_id
1 'polypeptide(L)'
;MPALQLLSTELENSGWKNETLLNKIQTLMNQGLVMASRGAPDNRAFSVEELAWFAKASYSIASRVFRSTKMEPVMHLLDISKKFADDCQHPVAEEHIVLSEHYLLCDSLKIARIAIEARKEISLDEKQKHYSAIHRNGTHFRELFRSQTAEHGTDTQYKKWHSQHRIILALDLEACIFLNNWTGVCTIIEEASLFLDEKLSSVFLDGILRSEGHLKAKVQAVKILLRTLHASPSPYLNKTTFIIQTLPRYIRCLFQLSLDAAEYQLAESILDQSLILAQERHAEAGNNSNPSLPSYPEDEIRWLSTVAFNRAVDYYLAAADADCRRWAGKAISLADMAQDDGALGRLLREKLEMLT
;
A
#
# COMPACT_ATOMS: atom_id res chain seq x y z
N MET A 1 -8.16 -29.15 -27.52
CA MET A 1 -6.82 -28.59 -27.22
C MET A 1 -5.99 -28.18 -28.44
N PRO A 2 -5.81 -28.97 -29.51
CA PRO A 2 -4.86 -28.66 -30.58
C PRO A 2 -5.17 -27.37 -31.34
N ALA A 3 -6.46 -27.12 -31.61
CA ALA A 3 -6.91 -25.89 -32.26
C ALA A 3 -6.60 -24.63 -31.43
N LEU A 4 -6.65 -24.71 -30.10
CA LEU A 4 -6.35 -23.58 -29.22
C LEU A 4 -4.85 -23.31 -29.15
N GLN A 5 -4.03 -24.37 -29.13
CA GLN A 5 -2.57 -24.24 -29.20
C GLN A 5 -2.14 -23.61 -30.52
N LEU A 6 -2.67 -24.08 -31.65
CA LEU A 6 -2.40 -23.52 -32.98
C LEU A 6 -2.72 -22.03 -33.04
N LEU A 7 -3.94 -21.64 -32.62
CA LEU A 7 -4.35 -20.24 -32.62
C LEU A 7 -3.52 -19.38 -31.65
N SER A 8 -3.10 -19.93 -30.51
CA SER A 8 -2.22 -19.25 -29.58
C SER A 8 -0.82 -19.02 -30.18
N THR A 9 -0.28 -19.98 -30.93
CA THR A 9 1.00 -19.83 -31.64
C THR A 9 0.89 -18.82 -32.78
N GLU A 10 -0.20 -18.82 -33.54
CA GLU A 10 -0.46 -17.80 -34.56
C GLU A 10 -0.61 -16.40 -33.97
N LEU A 11 -1.29 -16.28 -32.81
CA LEU A 11 -1.40 -15.03 -32.09
C LEU A 11 -0.03 -14.56 -31.57
N GLU A 12 0.81 -15.48 -31.09
CA GLU A 12 2.19 -15.19 -30.68
C GLU A 12 3.04 -14.67 -31.85
N ASN A 13 2.94 -15.31 -33.02
CA ASN A 13 3.61 -14.88 -34.25
C ASN A 13 3.16 -13.49 -34.72
N SER A 14 1.93 -13.09 -34.38
CA SER A 14 1.42 -11.74 -34.64
C SER A 14 1.83 -10.70 -33.58
N GLY A 15 2.64 -11.08 -32.61
CA GLY A 15 3.06 -10.22 -31.50
C GLY A 15 1.92 -9.87 -30.53
N TRP A 16 0.93 -10.74 -30.37
CA TRP A 16 -0.21 -10.57 -29.44
C TRP A 16 -1.14 -9.38 -29.76
N LYS A 17 -1.15 -8.91 -31.01
CA LYS A 17 -1.94 -7.75 -31.45
C LYS A 17 -3.15 -8.09 -32.31
N ASN A 18 -3.27 -9.34 -32.76
CA ASN A 18 -4.36 -9.71 -33.67
C ASN A 18 -5.68 -9.96 -32.92
N GLU A 19 -6.55 -8.94 -32.91
CA GLU A 19 -7.87 -8.99 -32.26
C GLU A 19 -8.78 -10.11 -32.82
N THR A 20 -8.67 -10.43 -34.12
CA THR A 20 -9.51 -11.47 -34.73
C THR A 20 -9.16 -12.87 -34.23
N LEU A 21 -7.85 -13.16 -34.06
CA LEU A 21 -7.38 -14.41 -33.49
C LEU A 21 -7.74 -14.49 -32.01
N LEU A 22 -7.62 -13.39 -31.27
CA LEU A 22 -8.02 -13.33 -29.87
C LEU A 22 -9.51 -13.62 -29.67
N ASN A 23 -10.38 -13.02 -30.48
CA ASN A 23 -11.83 -13.28 -30.44
C ASN A 23 -12.17 -14.74 -30.76
N LYS A 24 -11.46 -15.36 -31.70
CA LYS A 24 -11.60 -16.79 -32.01
C LYS A 24 -11.19 -17.67 -30.82
N ILE A 25 -10.06 -17.35 -30.18
CA ILE A 25 -9.60 -18.05 -28.96
C ILE A 25 -10.65 -17.94 -27.86
N GLN A 26 -11.17 -16.74 -27.59
CA GLN A 26 -12.20 -16.52 -26.58
C GLN A 26 -13.50 -17.29 -26.88
N THR A 27 -13.90 -17.34 -28.15
CA THR A 27 -15.09 -18.10 -28.58
C THR A 27 -14.90 -19.60 -28.33
N LEU A 28 -13.74 -20.15 -28.69
CA LEU A 28 -13.42 -21.56 -28.43
C LEU A 28 -13.36 -21.88 -26.93
N MET A 29 -12.77 -20.99 -26.13
CA MET A 29 -12.73 -21.14 -24.67
C MET A 29 -14.14 -21.11 -24.05
N ASN A 30 -15.01 -20.21 -24.52
CA ASN A 30 -16.41 -20.16 -24.07
C ASN A 30 -17.20 -21.42 -24.45
N GLN A 31 -16.99 -21.95 -25.66
CA GLN A 31 -17.59 -23.22 -26.06
C GLN A 31 -17.11 -24.37 -25.19
N GLY A 32 -15.80 -24.41 -24.90
CA GLY A 32 -15.22 -25.38 -23.96
C GLY A 32 -15.83 -25.26 -22.56
N LEU A 33 -16.04 -24.04 -22.07
CA LEU A 33 -16.66 -23.81 -20.77
C LEU A 33 -18.11 -24.29 -20.73
N VAL A 34 -18.91 -24.00 -21.77
CA VAL A 34 -20.29 -24.49 -21.86
C VAL A 34 -20.35 -26.03 -21.91
N MET A 35 -19.36 -26.67 -22.55
CA MET A 35 -19.24 -28.13 -22.55
C MET A 35 -18.83 -28.68 -21.18
N ALA A 36 -17.93 -28.00 -20.47
CA ALA A 36 -17.49 -28.38 -19.13
C ALA A 36 -18.64 -28.33 -18.11
N SER A 37 -19.48 -27.28 -18.17
CA SER A 37 -20.61 -27.11 -17.25
C SER A 37 -21.83 -27.99 -17.60
N ARG A 38 -21.80 -28.74 -18.72
CA ARG A 38 -22.88 -29.64 -19.14
C ARG A 38 -22.50 -31.09 -18.86
N GLY A 39 -22.80 -31.58 -17.67
CA GLY A 39 -22.69 -33.00 -17.32
C GLY A 39 -22.91 -33.27 -15.82
N ALA A 40 -23.56 -34.38 -15.49
CA ALA A 40 -23.50 -34.94 -14.13
C ALA A 40 -22.04 -35.32 -13.82
N PRO A 41 -21.60 -35.38 -12.54
CA PRO A 41 -20.20 -35.68 -12.18
C PRO A 41 -19.64 -36.97 -12.81
N ASP A 42 -20.51 -37.94 -13.12
CA ASP A 42 -20.14 -39.21 -13.77
C ASP A 42 -20.06 -39.16 -15.31
N ASN A 43 -20.37 -38.02 -15.93
CA ASN A 43 -20.37 -37.85 -17.40
C ASN A 43 -19.81 -36.47 -17.80
N ARG A 44 -18.69 -36.06 -17.18
CA ARG A 44 -18.00 -34.81 -17.51
C ARG A 44 -17.34 -34.92 -18.89
N ALA A 45 -17.51 -33.87 -19.72
CA ALA A 45 -16.93 -33.81 -21.06
C ALA A 45 -15.39 -33.64 -21.07
N PHE A 46 -14.82 -33.20 -19.94
CA PHE A 46 -13.39 -32.99 -19.76
C PHE A 46 -12.90 -33.60 -18.46
N SER A 47 -11.66 -34.08 -18.45
CA SER A 47 -10.99 -34.49 -17.21
C SER A 47 -10.57 -33.28 -16.36
N VAL A 48 -10.26 -33.52 -15.08
CA VAL A 48 -9.76 -32.48 -14.16
C VAL A 48 -8.45 -31.86 -14.68
N GLU A 49 -7.57 -32.68 -15.25
CA GLU A 49 -6.31 -32.22 -15.84
C GLU A 49 -6.56 -31.30 -17.04
N GLU A 50 -7.56 -31.61 -17.86
CA GLU A 50 -7.93 -30.80 -19.02
C GLU A 50 -8.54 -29.45 -18.59
N LEU A 51 -9.40 -29.44 -17.57
CA LEU A 51 -9.96 -28.21 -16.99
C LEU A 51 -8.86 -27.33 -16.37
N ALA A 52 -7.93 -27.93 -15.62
CA ALA A 52 -6.78 -27.23 -15.06
C ALA A 52 -5.87 -26.66 -16.16
N TRP A 53 -5.71 -27.39 -17.28
CA TRP A 53 -5.01 -26.90 -18.45
C TRP A 53 -5.71 -25.69 -19.07
N PHE A 54 -7.04 -25.73 -19.26
CA PHE A 54 -7.81 -24.61 -19.78
C PHE A 54 -7.75 -23.37 -18.88
N ALA A 55 -7.82 -23.56 -17.56
CA ALA A 55 -7.63 -22.49 -16.59
C ALA A 55 -6.27 -21.81 -16.77
N LYS A 56 -5.18 -22.59 -16.77
CA LYS A 56 -3.80 -22.10 -16.95
C LYS A 56 -3.57 -21.44 -18.32
N ALA A 57 -4.07 -22.06 -19.39
CA ALA A 57 -3.94 -21.53 -20.75
C ALA A 57 -4.65 -20.18 -20.89
N SER A 58 -5.88 -20.06 -20.38
CA SER A 58 -6.65 -18.80 -20.38
C SER A 58 -5.91 -17.67 -19.65
N TYR A 59 -5.35 -17.97 -18.47
CA TYR A 59 -4.54 -17.02 -17.71
C TYR A 59 -3.26 -16.63 -18.45
N SER A 60 -2.53 -17.59 -19.02
CA SER A 60 -1.29 -17.34 -19.74
C SER A 60 -1.52 -16.40 -20.93
N ILE A 61 -2.56 -16.66 -21.72
CA ILE A 61 -2.94 -15.80 -22.85
C ILE A 61 -3.32 -14.40 -22.34
N ALA A 62 -4.13 -14.30 -21.28
CA ALA A 62 -4.50 -13.02 -20.68
C ALA A 62 -3.28 -12.20 -20.23
N SER A 63 -2.30 -12.85 -19.60
CA SER A 63 -1.05 -12.24 -19.16
C SER A 63 -0.20 -11.73 -20.33
N ARG A 64 -0.15 -12.48 -21.44
CA ARG A 64 0.60 -12.08 -22.65
C ARG A 64 -0.06 -10.93 -23.41
N VAL A 65 -1.39 -10.92 -23.52
CA VAL A 65 -2.14 -9.82 -24.17
C VAL A 65 -2.37 -8.61 -23.23
N PHE A 66 -1.91 -8.70 -21.98
CA PHE A 66 -2.17 -7.72 -20.92
C PHE A 66 -1.78 -6.28 -21.28
N ARG A 67 -0.75 -6.07 -22.12
CA ARG A 67 -0.30 -4.72 -22.52
C ARG A 67 -0.71 -4.32 -23.94
N SER A 68 -1.02 -5.30 -24.80
CA SER A 68 -1.21 -5.09 -26.23
C SER A 68 -2.67 -4.87 -26.64
N THR A 69 -3.62 -5.21 -25.77
CA THR A 69 -5.06 -5.19 -26.08
C THR A 69 -5.84 -4.28 -25.12
N LYS A 70 -7.08 -3.97 -25.48
CA LYS A 70 -8.11 -3.34 -24.61
C LYS A 70 -8.39 -4.17 -23.36
N MET A 71 -9.06 -3.57 -22.38
CA MET A 71 -9.30 -4.17 -21.07
C MET A 71 -10.25 -5.37 -21.15
N GLU A 72 -11.34 -5.24 -21.91
CA GLU A 72 -12.45 -6.20 -21.94
C GLU A 72 -12.00 -7.62 -22.31
N PRO A 73 -11.16 -7.83 -23.35
CA PRO A 73 -10.70 -9.18 -23.68
C PRO A 73 -9.82 -9.81 -22.59
N VAL A 74 -9.01 -9.00 -21.89
CA VAL A 74 -8.17 -9.47 -20.77
C VAL A 74 -9.07 -9.90 -19.61
N MET A 75 -10.05 -9.06 -19.24
CA MET A 75 -10.99 -9.35 -18.15
C MET A 75 -11.78 -10.64 -18.41
N HIS A 76 -12.30 -10.78 -19.63
CA HIS A 76 -13.07 -11.94 -20.05
C HIS A 76 -12.26 -13.24 -20.02
N LEU A 77 -10.99 -13.21 -20.48
CA LEU A 77 -10.11 -14.40 -20.38
C LEU A 77 -9.81 -14.78 -18.93
N LEU A 78 -9.66 -13.80 -18.03
CA LEU A 78 -9.45 -14.06 -16.61
C LEU A 78 -10.71 -14.57 -15.91
N ASP A 79 -11.90 -14.12 -16.33
CA ASP A 79 -13.18 -14.68 -15.87
C ASP A 79 -13.34 -16.14 -16.31
N ILE A 80 -13.06 -16.44 -17.58
CA ILE A 80 -13.06 -17.82 -18.09
C ILE A 80 -12.07 -18.68 -17.30
N SER A 81 -10.86 -18.17 -17.08
CA SER A 81 -9.81 -18.86 -16.35
C SER A 81 -10.23 -19.25 -14.94
N LYS A 82 -10.95 -18.37 -14.23
CA LYS A 82 -11.52 -18.67 -12.91
C LYS A 82 -12.64 -19.72 -12.98
N LYS A 83 -13.55 -19.61 -13.94
CA LYS A 83 -14.67 -20.56 -14.08
C LYS A 83 -14.19 -21.98 -14.37
N PHE A 84 -13.16 -22.14 -15.21
CA PHE A 84 -12.53 -23.46 -15.41
C PHE A 84 -11.88 -23.99 -14.14
N ALA A 85 -11.30 -23.13 -13.29
CA ALA A 85 -10.77 -23.54 -12.00
C ALA A 85 -11.90 -23.92 -11.01
N ASP A 86 -13.05 -23.24 -11.03
CA ASP A 86 -14.22 -23.61 -10.21
C ASP A 86 -14.72 -25.02 -10.56
N ASP A 87 -14.79 -25.34 -11.86
CA ASP A 87 -15.23 -26.65 -12.36
C ASP A 87 -14.24 -27.80 -12.04
N CYS A 88 -12.99 -27.48 -11.65
CA CYS A 88 -12.01 -28.47 -11.19
C CYS A 88 -12.29 -29.00 -9.77
N GLN A 89 -13.14 -28.36 -8.97
CA GLN A 89 -13.30 -28.71 -7.56
C GLN A 89 -13.79 -30.17 -7.36
N HIS A 90 -12.92 -31.01 -6.81
CA HIS A 90 -13.24 -32.31 -6.21
C HIS A 90 -13.03 -32.26 -4.68
N PRO A 91 -13.73 -33.09 -3.88
CA PRO A 91 -13.73 -33.00 -2.41
C PRO A 91 -12.42 -33.41 -1.71
N VAL A 92 -11.33 -33.64 -2.44
CA VAL A 92 -10.10 -34.21 -1.87
C VAL A 92 -9.10 -33.10 -1.57
N ALA A 93 -8.78 -32.96 -0.28
CA ALA A 93 -8.18 -31.79 0.36
C ALA A 93 -6.78 -31.36 -0.13
N GLU A 94 -6.05 -32.16 -0.90
CA GLU A 94 -4.66 -31.85 -1.29
C GLU A 94 -4.53 -30.97 -2.55
N GLU A 95 -5.55 -30.88 -3.41
CA GLU A 95 -5.55 -30.06 -4.64
C GLU A 95 -6.00 -28.60 -4.41
N HIS A 96 -6.50 -28.28 -3.21
CA HIS A 96 -7.03 -26.96 -2.86
C HIS A 96 -5.97 -25.83 -2.91
N ILE A 97 -4.69 -26.16 -2.68
CA ILE A 97 -3.60 -25.17 -2.62
C ILE A 97 -3.26 -24.62 -4.02
N VAL A 98 -3.29 -25.46 -5.07
CA VAL A 98 -2.94 -25.04 -6.44
C VAL A 98 -4.05 -24.19 -7.07
N LEU A 99 -5.31 -24.49 -6.76
CA LEU A 99 -6.45 -23.67 -7.19
C LEU A 99 -6.44 -22.28 -6.53
N SER A 100 -6.10 -22.23 -5.25
CA SER A 100 -6.16 -21.00 -4.44
C SER A 100 -5.12 -19.96 -4.90
N GLU A 101 -3.94 -20.40 -5.34
CA GLU A 101 -2.94 -19.54 -6.01
C GLU A 101 -3.42 -19.01 -7.37
N HIS A 102 -4.15 -19.83 -8.14
CA HIS A 102 -4.64 -19.45 -9.46
C HIS A 102 -5.67 -18.31 -9.38
N TYR A 103 -6.53 -18.31 -8.35
CA TYR A 103 -7.43 -17.19 -8.10
C TYR A 103 -6.68 -15.92 -7.70
N LEU A 104 -5.64 -16.02 -6.86
CA LEU A 104 -4.78 -14.89 -6.51
C LEU A 104 -4.09 -14.31 -7.75
N LEU A 105 -3.61 -15.16 -8.67
CA LEU A 105 -3.01 -14.73 -9.94
C LEU A 105 -4.03 -13.95 -10.77
N CYS A 106 -5.21 -14.52 -10.97
CA CYS A 106 -6.27 -13.90 -11.75
C CYS A 106 -6.71 -12.56 -11.15
N ASP A 107 -6.95 -12.49 -9.84
CA ASP A 107 -7.37 -11.25 -9.18
C ASP A 107 -6.31 -10.18 -9.23
N SER A 108 -5.05 -10.55 -8.97
CA SER A 108 -3.97 -9.59 -9.00
C SER A 108 -3.77 -8.98 -10.40
N LEU A 109 -3.90 -9.79 -11.46
CA LEU A 109 -3.83 -9.28 -12.84
C LEU A 109 -5.05 -8.44 -13.21
N LYS A 110 -6.26 -8.82 -12.78
CA LYS A 110 -7.47 -8.01 -12.97
C LYS A 110 -7.33 -6.64 -12.31
N ILE A 111 -6.92 -6.60 -11.04
CA ILE A 111 -6.73 -5.35 -10.28
C ILE A 111 -5.69 -4.47 -10.98
N ALA A 112 -4.55 -5.04 -11.37
CA ALA A 112 -3.51 -4.30 -12.08
C ALA A 112 -4.02 -3.73 -13.42
N ARG A 113 -4.84 -4.48 -14.17
CA ARG A 113 -5.40 -3.98 -15.44
C ARG A 113 -6.37 -2.83 -15.20
N ILE A 114 -7.30 -2.99 -14.27
CA ILE A 114 -8.30 -1.96 -13.95
C ILE A 114 -7.60 -0.70 -13.45
N ALA A 115 -6.54 -0.81 -12.62
CA ALA A 115 -5.77 0.33 -12.16
C ALA A 115 -5.09 1.10 -13.31
N ILE A 116 -4.57 0.40 -14.32
CA ILE A 116 -3.97 1.05 -15.51
C ILE A 116 -5.03 1.84 -16.28
N GLU A 117 -6.23 1.31 -16.45
CA GLU A 117 -7.31 2.04 -17.13
C GLU A 117 -7.86 3.18 -16.28
N ALA A 118 -8.09 2.96 -14.98
CA ALA A 118 -8.57 3.98 -14.04
C ALA A 118 -7.70 5.23 -14.03
N ARG A 119 -6.37 5.06 -14.09
CA ARG A 119 -5.40 6.17 -14.10
C ARG A 119 -5.37 6.93 -15.43
N LYS A 120 -5.76 6.32 -16.54
CA LYS A 120 -5.87 6.97 -17.86
C LYS A 120 -7.24 7.61 -18.08
N GLU A 121 -8.25 7.14 -17.37
CA GLU A 121 -9.63 7.56 -17.54
C GLU A 121 -9.82 9.03 -17.13
N ILE A 122 -10.54 9.76 -17.99
CA ILE A 122 -10.83 11.19 -17.82
C ILE A 122 -12.25 11.35 -17.24
N SER A 123 -13.18 10.48 -17.64
CA SER A 123 -14.55 10.50 -17.13
C SER A 123 -14.58 10.13 -15.65
N LEU A 124 -15.06 11.03 -14.81
CA LEU A 124 -15.15 10.79 -13.36
C LEU A 124 -16.05 9.60 -13.02
N ASP A 125 -17.16 9.41 -13.75
CA ASP A 125 -18.09 8.30 -13.52
C ASP A 125 -17.45 6.94 -13.82
N GLU A 126 -16.77 6.81 -14.97
CA GLU A 126 -16.05 5.59 -15.32
C GLU A 126 -14.85 5.34 -14.41
N LYS A 127 -14.13 6.40 -14.03
CA LYS A 127 -13.04 6.33 -13.07
C LYS A 127 -13.53 5.83 -11.71
N GLN A 128 -14.69 6.31 -11.24
CA GLN A 128 -15.33 5.83 -10.02
C GLN A 128 -15.73 4.36 -10.10
N LYS A 129 -16.29 3.90 -11.23
CA LYS A 129 -16.59 2.47 -11.46
C LYS A 129 -15.33 1.62 -11.40
N HIS A 130 -14.24 2.06 -12.05
CA HIS A 130 -12.97 1.35 -12.04
C HIS A 130 -12.38 1.26 -10.63
N TYR A 131 -12.30 2.36 -9.87
CA TYR A 131 -11.79 2.31 -8.51
C TYR A 131 -12.68 1.52 -7.56
N SER A 132 -14.01 1.54 -7.73
CA SER A 132 -14.92 0.66 -6.99
C SER A 132 -14.63 -0.82 -7.26
N ALA A 133 -14.34 -1.17 -8.52
CA ALA A 133 -13.97 -2.52 -8.91
C ALA A 133 -12.60 -2.94 -8.35
N ILE A 134 -11.61 -2.03 -8.33
CA ILE A 134 -10.31 -2.26 -7.67
C ILE A 134 -10.53 -2.58 -6.19
N HIS A 135 -11.33 -1.77 -5.50
CA HIS A 135 -11.59 -1.97 -4.07
C HIS A 135 -12.26 -3.32 -3.79
N ARG A 136 -13.33 -3.65 -4.53
CA ARG A 136 -14.03 -4.92 -4.38
C ARG A 136 -13.11 -6.13 -4.63
N ASN A 137 -12.36 -6.10 -5.73
CA ASN A 137 -11.47 -7.20 -6.09
C ASN A 137 -10.27 -7.28 -5.12
N GLY A 138 -9.79 -6.14 -4.62
CA GLY A 138 -8.72 -6.05 -3.62
C GLY A 138 -9.12 -6.69 -2.30
N THR A 139 -10.33 -6.40 -1.81
CA THR A 139 -10.88 -7.03 -0.60
C THR A 139 -10.99 -8.55 -0.77
N HIS A 140 -11.55 -9.01 -1.88
CA HIS A 140 -11.62 -10.45 -2.18
C HIS A 140 -10.24 -11.12 -2.20
N PHE A 141 -9.26 -10.49 -2.86
CA PHE A 141 -7.88 -10.98 -2.88
C PHE A 141 -7.28 -11.09 -1.47
N ARG A 142 -7.51 -10.09 -0.60
CA ARG A 142 -6.98 -10.10 0.78
C ARG A 142 -7.64 -11.15 1.66
N GLU A 143 -8.95 -11.35 1.54
CA GLU A 143 -9.68 -12.39 2.25
C GLU A 143 -9.14 -13.78 1.89
N LEU A 144 -9.02 -14.04 0.58
CA LEU A 144 -8.46 -15.28 0.06
C LEU A 144 -6.99 -15.49 0.47
N PHE A 145 -6.19 -14.42 0.45
CA PHE A 145 -4.80 -14.47 0.87
C PHE A 145 -4.68 -14.75 2.39
N ARG A 146 -5.59 -14.22 3.21
CA ARG A 146 -5.61 -14.43 4.66
C ARG A 146 -6.00 -15.85 5.03
N SER A 147 -7.05 -16.41 4.41
CA SER A 147 -7.50 -17.78 4.70
C SER A 147 -6.40 -18.80 4.45
N GLN A 148 -5.71 -18.66 3.32
CA GLN A 148 -4.58 -19.53 2.95
C GLN A 148 -3.34 -19.37 3.87
N THR A 149 -3.06 -18.16 4.37
CA THR A 149 -1.95 -17.95 5.31
C THR A 149 -2.19 -18.67 6.64
N ALA A 150 -3.44 -18.71 7.10
CA ALA A 150 -3.81 -19.37 8.35
C ALA A 150 -3.72 -20.91 8.26
N GLU A 151 -3.94 -21.47 7.07
CA GLU A 151 -3.95 -22.92 6.82
C GLU A 151 -2.55 -23.52 6.57
N HIS A 152 -1.60 -22.74 6.02
CA HIS A 152 -0.34 -23.27 5.45
C HIS A 152 0.94 -22.61 5.99
N GLY A 153 0.91 -22.20 7.26
CA GLY A 153 1.74 -21.19 7.94
C GLY A 153 3.27 -21.10 7.81
N THR A 154 3.97 -21.74 6.87
CA THR A 154 5.44 -21.59 6.72
C THR A 154 5.98 -21.84 5.32
N ASP A 155 5.16 -21.90 4.27
CA ASP A 155 5.68 -22.24 2.94
C ASP A 155 6.51 -21.10 2.30
N THR A 156 7.72 -21.44 1.83
CA THR A 156 8.56 -20.64 0.94
C THR A 156 7.80 -20.09 -0.28
N GLN A 157 6.79 -20.83 -0.74
CA GLN A 157 5.91 -20.44 -1.82
C GLN A 157 5.07 -19.18 -1.48
N TYR A 158 4.70 -19.00 -0.22
CA TYR A 158 3.90 -17.86 0.24
C TYR A 158 4.69 -16.55 0.29
N LYS A 159 6.01 -16.63 0.57
CA LYS A 159 6.91 -15.47 0.51
C LYS A 159 6.95 -14.84 -0.90
N LYS A 160 6.76 -15.64 -1.95
CA LYS A 160 6.69 -15.16 -3.34
C LYS A 160 5.52 -14.21 -3.56
N TRP A 161 4.42 -14.40 -2.83
CA TRP A 161 3.21 -13.61 -2.93
C TRP A 161 3.24 -12.31 -2.14
N HIS A 162 4.21 -12.11 -1.25
CA HIS A 162 4.29 -10.89 -0.44
C HIS A 162 4.47 -9.63 -1.30
N SER A 163 5.30 -9.69 -2.35
CA SER A 163 5.49 -8.57 -3.27
C SER A 163 4.19 -8.22 -3.99
N GLN A 164 3.44 -9.22 -4.45
CA GLN A 164 2.16 -9.03 -5.11
C GLN A 164 1.12 -8.48 -4.13
N HIS A 165 1.05 -9.02 -2.91
CA HIS A 165 0.15 -8.55 -1.87
C HIS A 165 0.38 -7.07 -1.53
N ARG A 166 1.65 -6.63 -1.42
CA ARG A 166 1.99 -5.20 -1.25
C ARG A 166 1.49 -4.33 -2.40
N ILE A 167 1.62 -4.79 -3.64
CA ILE A 167 1.11 -4.07 -4.80
C ILE A 167 -0.42 -3.94 -4.71
N ILE A 168 -1.12 -5.00 -4.34
CA ILE A 168 -2.58 -4.97 -4.18
C ILE A 168 -3.00 -4.03 -3.05
N LEU A 169 -2.30 -4.06 -1.91
CA LEU A 169 -2.53 -3.12 -0.80
C LEU A 169 -2.35 -1.66 -1.26
N ALA A 170 -1.31 -1.36 -2.03
CA ALA A 170 -1.07 -0.02 -2.58
C ALA A 170 -2.17 0.42 -3.55
N LEU A 171 -2.59 -0.46 -4.47
CA LEU A 171 -3.65 -0.15 -5.43
C LEU A 171 -5.01 0.00 -4.76
N ASP A 172 -5.31 -0.79 -3.73
CA ASP A 172 -6.56 -0.67 -2.98
C ASP A 172 -6.58 0.59 -2.09
N LEU A 173 -5.45 0.95 -1.49
CA LEU A 173 -5.34 2.22 -0.75
C LEU A 173 -5.58 3.41 -1.68
N GLU A 174 -5.00 3.40 -2.89
CA GLU A 174 -5.28 4.42 -3.91
C GLU A 174 -6.77 4.47 -4.27
N ALA A 175 -7.41 3.32 -4.44
CA ALA A 175 -8.85 3.25 -4.70
C ALA A 175 -9.67 3.83 -3.56
N CYS A 176 -9.37 3.48 -2.31
CA CYS A 176 -10.06 4.03 -1.14
C CYS A 176 -9.88 5.55 -1.04
N ILE A 177 -8.68 6.06 -1.32
CA ILE A 177 -8.40 7.50 -1.35
C ILE A 177 -9.25 8.19 -2.42
N PHE A 178 -9.27 7.65 -3.65
CA PHE A 178 -10.07 8.21 -4.74
C PHE A 178 -11.57 8.21 -4.41
N LEU A 179 -12.07 7.13 -3.82
CA LEU A 179 -13.47 6.99 -3.40
C LEU A 179 -13.82 7.78 -2.12
N ASN A 180 -12.86 8.54 -1.57
CA ASN A 180 -13.00 9.28 -0.31
C ASN A 180 -13.39 8.38 0.90
N ASN A 181 -13.07 7.08 0.82
CA ASN A 181 -13.31 6.10 1.88
C ASN A 181 -12.13 6.04 2.85
N TRP A 182 -12.01 7.06 3.70
CA TRP A 182 -10.90 7.20 4.66
C TRP A 182 -10.88 6.12 5.75
N THR A 183 -12.03 5.57 6.11
CA THR A 183 -12.10 4.40 7.00
C THR A 183 -11.42 3.21 6.36
N GLY A 184 -11.70 2.93 5.08
CA GLY A 184 -11.02 1.89 4.30
C GLY A 184 -9.52 2.09 4.20
N VAL A 185 -9.06 3.33 3.99
CA VAL A 185 -7.62 3.69 4.01
C VAL A 185 -6.98 3.27 5.33
N CYS A 186 -7.61 3.60 6.46
CA CYS A 186 -7.10 3.26 7.78
C CYS A 186 -7.04 1.73 8.00
N THR A 187 -8.11 1.01 7.63
CA THR A 187 -8.16 -0.45 7.72
C THR A 187 -7.06 -1.11 6.88
N ILE A 188 -6.82 -0.64 5.65
CA ILE A 188 -5.76 -1.18 4.78
C ILE A 188 -4.37 -0.96 5.39
N ILE A 189 -4.13 0.21 5.98
CA ILE A 189 -2.86 0.50 6.65
C ILE A 189 -2.61 -0.48 7.81
N GLU A 190 -3.62 -0.73 8.64
CA GLU A 190 -3.53 -1.67 9.76
C GLU A 190 -3.33 -3.12 9.29
N GLU A 191 -4.09 -3.55 8.26
CA GLU A 191 -3.94 -4.88 7.65
C GLU A 191 -2.55 -5.10 7.06
N ALA A 192 -1.93 -4.04 6.53
CA ALA A 192 -0.58 -4.11 5.97
C ALA A 192 0.51 -4.36 7.01
N SER A 193 0.22 -4.28 8.33
CA SER A 193 1.21 -4.31 9.42
C SER A 193 2.25 -5.42 9.31
N LEU A 194 1.85 -6.64 8.92
CA LEU A 194 2.75 -7.79 8.78
C LEU A 194 3.66 -7.73 7.54
N PHE A 195 3.31 -6.88 6.58
CA PHE A 195 3.92 -6.84 5.25
C PHE A 195 4.62 -5.51 4.97
N LEU A 196 4.56 -4.52 5.86
CA LEU A 196 5.17 -3.20 5.65
C LEU A 196 6.68 -3.32 5.37
N ASP A 197 7.12 -2.63 4.33
CA ASP A 197 8.51 -2.32 4.02
C ASP A 197 8.63 -0.82 3.72
N GLU A 198 9.86 -0.31 3.64
CA GLU A 198 10.10 1.12 3.40
C GLU A 198 9.39 1.64 2.14
N LYS A 199 9.34 0.80 1.09
CA LYS A 199 8.70 1.15 -0.19
C LYS A 199 7.19 1.28 -0.05
N LEU A 200 6.51 0.30 0.56
CA LEU A 200 5.06 0.32 0.74
C LEU A 200 4.65 1.47 1.66
N SER A 201 5.38 1.69 2.75
CA SER A 201 5.17 2.83 3.65
C SER A 201 5.28 4.16 2.91
N SER A 202 6.27 4.29 2.02
CA SER A 202 6.44 5.49 1.21
C SER A 202 5.29 5.68 0.25
N VAL A 203 4.83 4.61 -0.41
CA VAL A 203 3.68 4.68 -1.34
C VAL A 203 2.39 5.08 -0.61
N PHE A 204 2.16 4.55 0.60
CA PHE A 204 1.00 4.91 1.42
C PHE A 204 1.03 6.37 1.83
N LEU A 205 2.14 6.84 2.42
CA LEU A 205 2.27 8.22 2.84
C LEU A 205 2.07 9.17 1.65
N ASP A 206 2.76 8.87 0.55
CA ASP A 206 2.71 9.64 -0.68
C ASP A 206 1.30 9.76 -1.25
N GLY A 207 0.57 8.65 -1.33
CA GLY A 207 -0.82 8.61 -1.77
C GLY A 207 -1.74 9.46 -0.88
N ILE A 208 -1.57 9.37 0.44
CA ILE A 208 -2.36 10.17 1.40
C ILE A 208 -2.09 11.66 1.22
N LEU A 209 -0.81 12.05 1.16
CA LEU A 209 -0.40 13.45 1.05
C LEU A 209 -0.90 14.10 -0.24
N ARG A 210 -0.74 13.42 -1.38
CA ARG A 210 -1.13 13.93 -2.71
C ARG A 210 -2.64 13.93 -2.98
N SER A 211 -3.42 13.26 -2.15
CA SER A 211 -4.87 13.20 -2.35
C SER A 211 -5.56 14.57 -2.19
N GLU A 212 -6.77 14.71 -2.72
CA GLU A 212 -7.61 15.90 -2.52
C GLU A 212 -8.49 15.80 -1.27
N GLY A 213 -8.24 14.81 -0.39
CA GLY A 213 -9.08 14.55 0.78
C GLY A 213 -9.04 15.64 1.84
N HIS A 214 -10.06 15.62 2.70
CA HIS A 214 -10.13 16.51 3.86
C HIS A 214 -8.91 16.33 4.78
N LEU A 215 -8.39 17.46 5.24
CA LEU A 215 -7.11 17.50 5.95
C LEU A 215 -7.12 16.68 7.24
N LYS A 216 -8.20 16.72 8.02
CA LYS A 216 -8.37 15.88 9.22
C LYS A 216 -8.33 14.38 8.91
N ALA A 217 -8.87 13.97 7.77
CA ALA A 217 -8.85 12.57 7.35
C ALA A 217 -7.42 12.14 6.97
N LYS A 218 -6.67 13.01 6.28
CA LYS A 218 -5.24 12.80 6.01
C LYS A 218 -4.43 12.70 7.30
N VAL A 219 -4.63 13.63 8.25
CA VAL A 219 -3.96 13.61 9.56
C VAL A 219 -4.20 12.27 10.27
N GLN A 220 -5.46 11.82 10.32
CA GLN A 220 -5.80 10.54 10.95
C GLN A 220 -5.14 9.34 10.24
N ALA A 221 -5.14 9.32 8.90
CA ALA A 221 -4.51 8.25 8.14
C ALA A 221 -2.99 8.19 8.34
N VAL A 222 -2.29 9.34 8.29
CA VAL A 222 -0.84 9.40 8.54
C VAL A 222 -0.51 9.02 9.99
N LYS A 223 -1.34 9.42 10.95
CA LYS A 223 -1.21 9.03 12.36
C LYS A 223 -1.34 7.52 12.54
N ILE A 224 -2.31 6.88 11.88
CA ILE A 224 -2.45 5.42 11.90
C ILE A 224 -1.25 4.76 11.21
N LEU A 225 -0.79 5.28 10.07
CA LEU A 225 0.42 4.77 9.40
C LEU A 225 1.64 4.78 10.32
N LEU A 226 1.90 5.88 11.02
CA LEU A 226 3.01 5.98 11.97
C LEU A 226 2.87 4.98 13.13
N ARG A 227 1.66 4.84 13.69
CA ARG A 227 1.40 3.87 14.76
C ARG A 227 1.62 2.44 14.29
N THR A 228 1.10 2.09 13.11
CA THR A 228 1.28 0.77 12.53
C THR A 228 2.75 0.49 12.24
N LEU A 229 3.50 1.48 11.72
CA LEU A 229 4.93 1.34 11.47
C LEU A 229 5.73 1.10 12.76
N HIS A 230 5.38 1.82 13.83
CA HIS A 230 6.01 1.64 15.13
C HIS A 230 5.72 0.25 15.75
N ALA A 231 4.47 -0.21 15.63
CA ALA A 231 4.03 -1.50 16.21
C ALA A 231 4.27 -2.70 15.28
N SER A 232 4.74 -2.49 14.05
CA SER A 232 4.79 -3.53 13.03
C SER A 232 5.75 -4.67 13.42
N PRO A 233 5.29 -5.94 13.36
CA PRO A 233 6.14 -7.12 13.48
C PRO A 233 6.76 -7.53 12.14
N SER A 234 6.62 -6.72 11.07
CA SER A 234 7.09 -7.08 9.72
C SER A 234 8.59 -7.37 9.72
N PRO A 235 9.03 -8.53 9.20
CA PRO A 235 10.46 -8.85 9.07
C PRO A 235 11.14 -8.04 7.96
N TYR A 236 10.39 -7.29 7.17
CA TYR A 236 10.88 -6.51 6.02
C TYR A 236 11.17 -5.06 6.37
N LEU A 237 10.79 -4.63 7.57
CA LEU A 237 11.09 -3.30 8.06
C LEU A 237 12.42 -3.36 8.82
N ASN A 238 13.48 -2.78 8.24
CA ASN A 238 14.72 -2.60 8.98
C ASN A 238 14.49 -1.54 10.06
N LYS A 239 14.19 -1.99 11.29
CA LYS A 239 13.85 -1.10 12.40
C LYS A 239 14.91 -0.03 12.61
N THR A 240 16.19 -0.37 12.53
CA THR A 240 17.27 0.59 12.76
C THR A 240 17.32 1.67 11.67
N THR A 241 17.35 1.29 10.39
CA THR A 241 17.39 2.28 9.29
C THR A 241 16.10 3.08 9.19
N PHE A 242 14.95 2.43 9.33
CA PHE A 242 13.63 3.06 9.23
C PHE A 242 13.40 4.08 10.34
N ILE A 243 13.68 3.72 11.60
CA ILE A 243 13.49 4.61 12.76
C ILE A 243 14.41 5.84 12.65
N ILE A 244 15.62 5.68 12.13
CA ILE A 244 16.59 6.76 12.13
C ILE A 244 16.41 7.71 10.95
N GLN A 245 16.13 7.20 9.74
CA GLN A 245 16.12 8.04 8.54
C GLN A 245 14.72 8.38 8.02
N THR A 246 13.77 7.46 8.17
CA THR A 246 12.46 7.57 7.51
C THR A 246 11.40 8.11 8.45
N LEU A 247 11.36 7.60 9.68
CA LEU A 247 10.36 7.99 10.68
C LEU A 247 10.35 9.50 10.97
N PRO A 248 11.50 10.19 11.14
CA PRO A 248 11.53 11.65 11.34
C PRO A 248 10.86 12.43 10.20
N ARG A 249 11.04 12.01 8.94
CA ARG A 249 10.40 12.66 7.79
C ARG A 249 8.87 12.51 7.81
N TYR A 250 8.39 11.36 8.27
CA TYR A 250 6.95 11.08 8.37
C TYR A 250 6.34 11.85 9.54
N ILE A 251 7.09 11.97 10.65
CA ILE A 251 6.77 12.85 11.78
C ILE A 251 6.64 14.30 11.33
N ARG A 252 7.61 14.82 10.54
CA ARG A 252 7.52 16.15 9.92
C ARG A 252 6.22 16.29 9.12
N CYS A 253 5.89 15.33 8.27
CA CYS A 253 4.66 15.36 7.48
C CYS A 253 3.42 15.41 8.37
N LEU A 254 3.33 14.57 9.40
CA LEU A 254 2.20 14.57 10.32
C LEU A 254 2.10 15.88 11.11
N PHE A 255 3.23 16.41 11.57
CA PHE A 255 3.28 17.68 12.30
C PHE A 255 2.76 18.83 11.44
N GLN A 256 3.27 18.97 10.21
CA GLN A 256 2.80 19.99 9.27
C GLN A 256 1.30 19.84 8.98
N LEU A 257 0.84 18.63 8.65
CA LEU A 257 -0.58 18.38 8.41
C LEU A 257 -1.44 18.73 9.63
N SER A 258 -0.95 18.46 10.84
CA SER A 258 -1.67 18.77 12.08
C SER A 258 -1.78 20.27 12.31
N LEU A 259 -0.72 21.04 12.00
CA LEU A 259 -0.77 22.50 12.03
C LEU A 259 -1.76 23.05 11.01
N ASP A 260 -1.69 22.57 9.77
CA ASP A 260 -2.58 22.98 8.68
C ASP A 260 -4.05 22.64 9.00
N ALA A 261 -4.30 21.53 9.72
CA ALA A 261 -5.62 21.09 10.15
C ALA A 261 -6.16 21.83 11.38
N ALA A 262 -5.36 22.74 11.97
CA ALA A 262 -5.59 23.32 13.28
C ALA A 262 -5.76 22.29 14.41
N GLU A 263 -5.15 21.11 14.27
CA GLU A 263 -5.06 20.07 15.30
C GLU A 263 -3.86 20.31 16.23
N TYR A 264 -3.84 21.47 16.90
CA TYR A 264 -2.66 21.93 17.66
C TYR A 264 -2.28 21.02 18.82
N GLN A 265 -3.26 20.37 19.48
CA GLN A 265 -2.98 19.41 20.54
C GLN A 265 -2.22 18.18 20.01
N LEU A 266 -2.57 17.72 18.81
CA LEU A 266 -1.87 16.62 18.15
C LEU A 266 -0.47 17.08 17.73
N ALA A 267 -0.36 18.24 17.09
CA ALA A 267 0.93 18.83 16.70
C ALA A 267 1.88 18.94 17.91
N GLU A 268 1.38 19.39 19.05
CA GLU A 268 2.15 19.48 20.28
C GLU A 268 2.60 18.10 20.79
N SER A 269 1.73 17.10 20.78
CA SER A 269 2.09 15.73 21.18
C SER A 269 3.15 15.10 20.27
N ILE A 270 3.20 15.51 19.00
CA ILE A 270 4.22 15.07 18.04
C ILE A 270 5.57 15.70 18.37
N LEU A 271 5.60 16.96 18.81
CA LEU A 271 6.83 17.59 19.31
C LEU A 271 7.36 16.85 20.54
N ASP A 272 6.48 16.50 21.49
CA ASP A 272 6.88 15.75 22.68
C ASP A 272 7.49 14.38 22.31
N GLN A 273 6.86 13.65 21.38
CA GLN A 273 7.40 12.39 20.88
C GLN A 273 8.75 12.58 20.16
N SER A 274 8.88 13.63 19.36
CA SER A 274 10.13 13.93 18.64
C SER A 274 11.26 14.25 19.61
N LEU A 275 10.97 14.97 20.69
CA LEU A 275 11.93 15.29 21.74
C LEU A 275 12.39 14.02 22.48
N ILE A 276 11.47 13.13 22.85
CA ILE A 276 11.81 11.84 23.48
C ILE A 276 12.71 11.02 22.55
N LEU A 277 12.36 10.91 21.27
CA LEU A 277 13.16 10.19 20.28
C LEU A 277 14.55 10.80 20.09
N ALA A 278 14.67 12.12 20.11
CA ALA A 278 15.97 12.80 20.02
C ALA A 278 16.82 12.56 21.28
N GLN A 279 16.22 12.62 22.47
CA GLN A 279 16.90 12.43 23.76
C GLN A 279 17.41 11.00 23.96
N GLU A 280 16.57 10.00 23.68
CA GLU A 280 16.95 8.58 23.77
C GLU A 280 18.20 8.30 22.93
N ARG A 281 18.26 8.85 21.71
CA ARG A 281 19.39 8.66 20.79
C ARG A 281 20.63 9.44 21.22
N HIS A 282 20.46 10.63 21.77
CA HIS A 282 21.56 11.39 22.34
C HIS A 282 22.20 10.67 23.54
N ALA A 283 21.38 10.06 24.41
CA ALA A 283 21.85 9.27 25.55
C ALA A 283 22.57 7.98 25.12
N GLU A 284 22.07 7.29 24.09
CA GLU A 284 22.71 6.09 23.52
C GLU A 284 24.09 6.40 22.91
N ALA A 285 24.23 7.54 22.22
CA ALA A 285 25.49 7.98 21.63
C ALA A 285 26.58 8.33 22.66
N GLY A 286 26.19 8.85 23.84
CA GLY A 286 27.11 9.21 24.92
C GLY A 286 27.67 8.02 25.72
N ASN A 287 27.02 6.85 25.65
CA ASN A 287 27.35 5.68 26.45
C ASN A 287 28.23 4.66 25.68
N ASN A 288 29.34 5.08 25.04
CA ASN A 288 30.44 4.24 24.51
C ASN A 288 30.07 2.95 23.72
N SER A 289 28.81 2.78 23.32
CA SER A 289 28.28 1.56 22.69
C SER A 289 28.01 1.88 21.23
N ASN A 290 29.06 1.67 20.43
CA ASN A 290 29.10 1.90 18.97
C ASN A 290 28.89 3.37 18.54
N PRO A 291 29.97 4.10 18.18
CA PRO A 291 29.92 5.43 17.54
C PRO A 291 29.20 5.46 16.17
N SER A 292 28.59 4.35 15.75
CA SER A 292 28.01 4.13 14.42
C SER A 292 26.49 4.11 14.40
N LEU A 293 25.80 4.32 15.54
CA LEU A 293 24.35 4.48 15.52
C LEU A 293 23.99 5.93 15.15
N PRO A 294 23.33 6.17 14.00
CA PRO A 294 23.04 7.52 13.58
C PRO A 294 22.02 8.20 14.54
N SER A 295 22.29 9.45 14.89
CA SER A 295 21.42 10.28 15.72
C SER A 295 20.14 10.68 14.97
N TYR A 296 19.18 11.27 15.69
CA TYR A 296 18.02 11.89 15.06
C TYR A 296 18.50 12.94 14.03
N PRO A 297 17.98 12.94 12.78
CA PRO A 297 18.54 13.77 11.72
C PRO A 297 18.51 15.27 12.06
N GLU A 298 19.65 15.93 11.90
CA GLU A 298 19.83 17.33 12.30
C GLU A 298 18.88 18.28 11.57
N ASP A 299 18.66 18.06 10.26
CA ASP A 299 17.71 18.85 9.46
C ASP A 299 16.27 18.74 10.00
N GLU A 300 15.90 17.60 10.58
CA GLU A 300 14.60 17.39 11.19
C GLU A 300 14.50 18.12 12.53
N ILE A 301 15.55 18.09 13.36
CA ILE A 301 15.64 18.87 14.61
C ILE A 301 15.51 20.37 14.31
N ARG A 302 16.31 20.87 13.37
CA ARG A 302 16.34 22.29 12.99
C ARG A 302 14.99 22.74 12.47
N TRP A 303 14.37 21.96 11.59
CA TRP A 303 13.08 22.28 11.03
C TRP A 303 11.97 22.25 12.09
N LEU A 304 11.87 21.18 12.89
CA LEU A 304 10.82 21.03 13.91
C LEU A 304 10.90 22.13 14.97
N SER A 305 12.09 22.41 15.48
CA SER A 305 12.31 23.47 16.47
C SER A 305 11.95 24.85 15.91
N THR A 306 12.37 25.17 14.68
CA THR A 306 12.06 26.45 14.05
C THR A 306 10.56 26.62 13.82
N VAL A 307 9.88 25.62 13.27
CA VAL A 307 8.43 25.69 13.01
C VAL A 307 7.63 25.76 14.31
N ALA A 308 8.03 24.99 15.34
CA ALA A 308 7.41 25.07 16.67
C ALA A 308 7.62 26.44 17.33
N PHE A 309 8.79 27.05 17.17
CA PHE A 309 9.05 28.40 17.69
C PHE A 309 8.22 29.46 16.96
N ASN A 310 8.11 29.39 15.63
CA ASN A 310 7.22 30.27 14.87
C ASN A 310 5.77 30.14 15.34
N ARG A 311 5.33 28.93 15.67
CA ARG A 311 4.00 28.73 16.25
C ARG A 311 3.87 29.35 17.64
N ALA A 312 4.92 29.36 18.45
CA ALA A 312 4.94 30.10 19.72
C ALA A 312 4.78 31.61 19.50
N VAL A 313 5.42 32.17 18.47
CA VAL A 313 5.23 33.57 18.07
C VAL A 313 3.78 33.85 17.66
N ASP A 314 3.13 32.94 16.93
CA ASP A 314 1.70 33.10 16.62
C ASP A 314 0.84 33.18 17.91
N TYR A 315 1.14 32.35 18.91
CA TYR A 315 0.43 32.40 20.20
C TYR A 315 0.69 33.71 20.94
N TYR A 316 1.92 34.23 20.89
CA TYR A 316 2.23 35.54 21.44
C TYR A 316 1.40 36.65 20.79
N LEU A 317 1.34 36.66 19.44
CA LEU A 317 0.53 37.62 18.69
C LEU A 317 -0.97 37.50 18.99
N ALA A 318 -1.43 36.29 19.36
CA ALA A 318 -2.81 36.03 19.78
C ALA A 318 -3.06 36.29 21.29
N ALA A 319 -2.11 36.85 22.03
CA ALA A 319 -2.16 37.05 23.49
C ALA A 319 -2.40 35.76 24.29
N ALA A 320 -1.96 34.61 23.75
CA ALA A 320 -2.01 33.30 24.38
C ALA A 320 -0.66 32.96 25.06
N ASP A 321 -0.28 33.76 26.06
CA ASP A 321 1.06 33.71 26.68
C ASP A 321 1.45 32.34 27.23
N ALA A 322 0.48 31.60 27.77
CA ALA A 322 0.70 30.25 28.29
C ALA A 322 1.11 29.27 27.18
N ASP A 323 0.43 29.31 26.04
CA ASP A 323 0.74 28.46 24.89
C ASP A 323 2.04 28.91 24.21
N CYS A 324 2.30 30.21 24.12
CA CYS A 324 3.57 30.76 23.65
C CYS A 324 4.75 30.20 24.46
N ARG A 325 4.74 30.36 25.78
CA ARG A 325 5.83 29.84 26.64
C ARG A 325 5.99 28.33 26.52
N ARG A 326 4.89 27.58 26.46
CA ARG A 326 4.90 26.12 26.35
C ARG A 326 5.53 25.66 25.03
N TRP A 327 5.12 26.24 23.90
CA TRP A 327 5.65 25.88 22.58
C TRP A 327 7.08 26.35 22.38
N ALA A 328 7.44 27.56 22.83
CA ALA A 328 8.81 28.05 22.76
C ALA A 328 9.76 27.18 23.61
N GLY A 329 9.35 26.78 24.81
CA GLY A 329 10.14 25.88 25.67
C GLY A 329 10.44 24.54 25.00
N LYS A 330 9.43 23.92 24.38
CA LYS A 330 9.59 22.67 23.63
C LYS A 330 10.50 22.85 22.41
N ALA A 331 10.33 23.95 21.67
CA ALA A 331 11.17 24.27 20.52
C ALA A 331 12.65 24.44 20.91
N ILE A 332 12.93 25.16 22.00
CA ILE A 332 14.29 25.35 22.53
C ILE A 332 14.88 24.01 22.98
N SER A 333 14.12 23.21 23.74
CA SER A 333 14.58 21.90 24.20
C SER A 333 14.93 20.97 23.05
N LEU A 334 14.18 21.02 21.94
CA LEU A 334 14.50 20.26 20.74
C LEU A 334 15.73 20.83 20.03
N ALA A 335 15.83 22.16 19.90
CA ALA A 335 16.99 22.83 19.31
C ALA A 335 18.31 22.53 20.03
N ASP A 336 18.27 22.38 21.35
CA ASP A 336 19.43 22.00 22.16
C ASP A 336 19.97 20.60 21.84
N MET A 337 19.18 19.75 21.17
CA MET A 337 19.61 18.43 20.71
C MET A 337 20.36 18.47 19.36
N ALA A 338 20.44 19.65 18.71
CA ALA A 338 21.20 19.80 17.48
C ALA A 338 22.71 19.72 17.75
N GLN A 339 23.46 19.15 16.80
CA GLN A 339 24.92 19.04 16.88
C GLN A 339 25.61 20.32 16.39
N ASP A 340 25.19 21.48 16.90
CA ASP A 340 25.63 22.80 16.45
C ASP A 340 26.26 23.66 17.58
N ASP A 341 26.87 22.99 18.57
CA ASP A 341 27.39 23.60 19.79
C ASP A 341 26.35 24.45 20.53
N GLY A 342 25.06 24.09 20.41
CA GLY A 342 23.93 24.78 21.03
C GLY A 342 23.62 26.15 20.41
N ALA A 343 24.08 26.42 19.19
CA ALA A 343 23.87 27.69 18.52
C ALA A 343 22.38 27.98 18.27
N LEU A 344 21.63 27.01 17.75
CA LEU A 344 20.19 27.15 17.51
C LEU A 344 19.43 27.37 18.82
N GLY A 345 19.74 26.60 19.86
CA GLY A 345 19.12 26.76 21.17
C GLY A 345 19.37 28.14 21.76
N ARG A 346 20.59 28.68 21.68
CA ARG A 346 20.92 30.05 22.14
C ARG A 346 20.11 31.10 21.38
N LEU A 347 20.08 30.99 20.04
CA LEU A 347 19.31 31.90 19.20
C LEU A 347 17.82 31.94 19.58
N LEU A 348 17.19 30.78 19.79
CA LEU A 348 15.78 30.72 20.14
C LEU A 348 15.49 31.30 21.54
N ARG A 349 16.39 31.13 22.52
CA ARG A 349 16.27 31.77 23.84
C ARG A 349 16.36 33.29 23.74
N GLU A 350 17.35 33.82 23.02
CA GLU A 350 17.50 35.27 22.78
C GLU A 350 16.24 35.86 22.13
N LYS A 351 15.64 35.14 21.17
CA LYS A 351 14.39 35.57 20.52
C LYS A 351 13.20 35.52 21.47
N LEU A 352 13.12 34.54 22.37
CA LEU A 352 12.05 34.46 23.36
C LEU A 352 12.11 35.64 24.34
N GLU A 353 13.30 36.03 24.78
CA GLU A 353 13.52 37.20 25.66
C GLU A 353 13.05 38.51 25.01
N MET A 354 13.04 38.61 23.67
CA MET A 354 12.50 39.77 22.95
C MET A 354 10.96 39.79 22.88
N LEU A 355 10.29 38.67 23.14
CA LEU A 355 8.83 38.53 23.10
C LEU A 355 8.20 38.75 24.47
N THR A 356 8.96 38.57 25.56
CA THR A 356 8.55 38.84 26.94
C THR A 356 8.80 40.28 27.33
#